data_AF-A0AAD9PZY0-F1
#
_entry.id   AF-A0AAD9PZY0-F1
#
_cell.length_a   1.000
_cell.length_b   1.000
_cell.length_c   1.000
_cell.angle_alpha   90.00
_cell.angle_beta   90.00
_cell.angle_gamma   90.00
#
_symmetry.space_group_name_H-M   'P 1'
#
loop_
_entity.id
_entity.type
_entity.pdbx_description
1 polymer ?
#
loop_
_entity_poly.entity_id
_entity_poly.type
_entity_poly.pdbx_seq_one_letter_code
_entity_poly.pdbx_strand_id
1 'polypeptide(L)'
;MGGVQSNLPQRPAGFDYFCVAVRSPDRLRVILATQYEINIIRQVINESWPRGIQQEYAYQGGVHEFKLSGLPFAPNSSSSVAISSRRMAGCILQRLHQQGCKLLISCGLTRTTDLTSWIFKKVPVNPLSSPPFLVVGLSSTDSLMILNAPTQLHQLFRDVIQKSWPAGIQNWSYNDGVLLIKLSGTPWCPNGSETVSSKVILQTLVNDLYLNQWNLYGNSNLKSSANTLFFEYNPSIAPGLIAASHLTVSLNKNDTLRLIGIPQNLISVIRETIQACWLRGIQAESNYFGSWEFKLCGNPWWASGTEAVDSRYLILKLIECLQQYGWTIIASIDSSRKPSDKSSLLFRLSQPRRSQVFCVSLNENDKLRLVNVPDNIKRVCEGVIHSQYTLGVKRVQQYGNSLEYKLHGYPWADSLDGLHGRNLICHLFHALASHNWKPVTSADVSSKYVHQKNGPDYPIDVDSIFFAFDATPVLPPSQAPQAYSQQYCQPPPYNSLSWQNIPPIASHSSAPPSYEDSTRQQGH
;
A
#
# COMPACT_ATOMS: atom_id res chain seq x y z
N MET A 1 -24.23 19.68 -23.31
CA MET A 1 -23.44 18.91 -24.30
C MET A 1 -23.38 17.47 -23.82
N GLY A 2 -23.84 16.53 -24.66
CA GLY A 2 -24.24 15.19 -24.27
C GLY A 2 -23.13 14.35 -23.63
N GLY A 3 -23.43 13.78 -22.46
CA GLY A 3 -22.56 12.83 -21.80
C GLY A 3 -22.47 11.56 -22.62
N VAL A 4 -21.31 11.31 -23.22
CA VAL A 4 -20.96 10.00 -23.75
C VAL A 4 -20.90 9.07 -22.53
N GLN A 5 -21.93 8.24 -22.34
CA GLN A 5 -21.90 7.15 -21.38
C GLN A 5 -20.68 6.30 -21.72
N SER A 6 -19.77 6.15 -20.76
CA SER A 6 -18.57 5.34 -20.95
C SER A 6 -19.00 3.87 -20.87
N ASN A 7 -19.35 3.31 -22.03
CA ASN A 7 -19.84 1.94 -22.15
C ASN A 7 -18.67 0.98 -21.87
N LEU A 8 -18.61 0.47 -20.64
CA LEU A 8 -17.71 -0.64 -20.32
C LEU A 8 -18.15 -1.91 -21.05
N PRO A 9 -17.20 -2.80 -21.41
CA PRO A 9 -17.54 -4.16 -21.83
C PRO A 9 -18.48 -4.83 -20.83
N GLN A 10 -19.35 -5.72 -21.33
CA GLN A 10 -20.12 -6.56 -20.43
C GLN A 10 -19.19 -7.46 -19.63
N ARG A 11 -19.48 -7.61 -18.33
CA ARG A 11 -18.75 -8.52 -17.45
C ARG A 11 -18.78 -9.94 -18.03
N PRO A 12 -17.62 -10.61 -18.23
CA PRO A 12 -17.61 -11.99 -18.70
C PRO A 12 -18.33 -12.95 -17.74
N ALA A 13 -18.93 -14.00 -18.29
CA ALA A 13 -19.50 -15.07 -17.47
C ALA A 13 -18.40 -15.74 -16.62
N GLY A 14 -18.68 -15.98 -15.33
CA GLY A 14 -17.69 -16.57 -14.42
C GLY A 14 -16.50 -15.67 -14.06
N PHE A 15 -16.58 -14.36 -14.35
CA PHE A 15 -15.50 -13.44 -14.02
C PHE A 15 -15.42 -13.19 -12.50
N ASP A 16 -14.32 -13.56 -11.86
CA ASP A 16 -14.19 -13.58 -10.39
C ASP A 16 -13.60 -12.30 -9.78
N TYR A 17 -13.36 -11.26 -10.57
CA TYR A 17 -12.67 -10.05 -10.11
C TYR A 17 -13.61 -8.85 -10.13
N PHE A 18 -13.48 -7.97 -9.14
CA PHE A 18 -14.19 -6.70 -9.10
C PHE A 18 -13.40 -5.66 -8.31
N CYS A 19 -13.80 -4.40 -8.46
CA CYS A 19 -13.15 -3.26 -7.82
C CYS A 19 -14.16 -2.45 -7.00
N VAL A 20 -13.73 -1.95 -5.83
CA VAL A 20 -14.45 -0.91 -5.08
C VAL A 20 -13.51 0.28 -4.90
N ALA A 21 -13.83 1.39 -5.54
CA ALA A 21 -13.10 2.65 -5.41
C ALA A 21 -13.71 3.53 -4.31
N VAL A 22 -12.88 3.99 -3.38
CA VAL A 22 -13.24 4.97 -2.35
C VAL A 22 -12.96 6.36 -2.90
N ARG A 23 -14.00 7.18 -3.02
CA ARG A 23 -13.94 8.48 -3.71
C ARG A 23 -14.25 9.61 -2.73
N SER A 24 -13.34 10.57 -2.63
CA SER A 24 -13.56 11.78 -1.86
C SER A 24 -14.65 12.67 -2.51
N PRO A 25 -15.52 13.34 -1.74
CA PRO A 25 -15.60 13.29 -0.28
C PRO A 25 -16.59 12.24 0.28
N ASP A 26 -17.42 11.62 -0.57
CA ASP A 26 -18.66 10.96 -0.14
C ASP A 26 -19.11 9.77 -0.99
N ARG A 27 -18.26 9.21 -1.85
CA ARG A 27 -18.69 8.16 -2.80
C ARG A 27 -17.93 6.84 -2.66
N LEU A 28 -18.65 5.74 -2.86
CA LEU A 28 -18.07 4.42 -3.12
C LEU A 28 -18.53 3.99 -4.51
N ARG A 29 -17.58 3.60 -5.37
CA ARG A 29 -17.89 3.14 -6.73
C ARG A 29 -17.45 1.70 -6.92
N VAL A 30 -18.40 0.84 -7.22
CA VAL A 30 -18.22 -0.60 -7.43
C VAL A 30 -18.23 -0.88 -8.92
N ILE A 31 -17.23 -1.62 -9.41
CA ILE A 31 -17.01 -1.89 -10.84
C ILE A 31 -16.83 -3.40 -11.01
N LEU A 32 -17.54 -4.00 -11.96
CA LEU A 32 -17.52 -5.43 -12.26
C LEU A 32 -17.98 -6.32 -11.09
N ALA A 33 -18.75 -5.81 -10.13
CA ALA A 33 -19.36 -6.63 -9.08
C ALA A 33 -20.77 -7.12 -9.51
N THR A 34 -21.25 -8.20 -8.91
CA THR A 34 -22.62 -8.67 -9.13
C THR A 34 -23.57 -7.95 -8.16
N GLN A 35 -24.87 -8.08 -8.38
CA GLN A 35 -25.86 -7.56 -7.45
C GLN A 35 -25.68 -8.10 -6.02
N TYR A 36 -25.15 -9.32 -5.88
CA TYR A 36 -24.88 -9.93 -4.58
C TYR A 36 -23.85 -9.13 -3.76
N GLU A 37 -22.69 -8.83 -4.34
CA GLU A 37 -21.66 -8.03 -3.65
C GLU A 37 -22.12 -6.58 -3.42
N ILE A 38 -22.87 -6.00 -4.36
CA ILE A 38 -23.47 -4.67 -4.22
C ILE A 38 -24.44 -4.64 -3.03
N ASN A 39 -25.26 -5.68 -2.85
CA ASN A 39 -26.20 -5.77 -1.73
C ASN A 39 -25.47 -5.91 -0.38
N ILE A 40 -24.37 -6.66 -0.33
CA ILE A 40 -23.51 -6.75 0.86
C ILE A 40 -22.99 -5.36 1.25
N ILE A 41 -22.43 -4.63 0.29
CA ILE A 41 -21.90 -3.28 0.54
C ILE A 41 -23.01 -2.33 1.01
N ARG A 42 -24.18 -2.36 0.35
CA ARG A 42 -25.35 -1.55 0.73
C ARG A 42 -25.78 -1.81 2.17
N GLN A 43 -25.92 -3.08 2.54
CA GLN A 43 -26.32 -3.48 3.89
C GLN A 43 -25.31 -2.96 4.93
N VAL A 44 -24.01 -3.17 4.69
CA VAL A 44 -22.97 -2.68 5.60
C VAL A 44 -23.00 -1.17 5.74
N ILE A 45 -23.17 -0.41 4.65
CA ILE A 45 -23.27 1.05 4.73
C ILE A 45 -24.44 1.45 5.64
N ASN A 46 -25.63 0.86 5.44
CA ASN A 46 -26.80 1.18 6.26
C ASN A 46 -26.62 0.81 7.75
N GLU A 47 -25.87 -0.26 8.04
CA GLU A 47 -25.60 -0.71 9.42
C GLU A 47 -24.50 0.12 10.12
N SER A 48 -23.50 0.61 9.38
CA SER A 48 -22.26 1.13 9.97
C SER A 48 -21.99 2.61 9.71
N TRP A 49 -22.70 3.23 8.77
CA TRP A 49 -22.62 4.66 8.50
C TRP A 49 -23.90 5.37 8.99
N PRO A 50 -23.84 6.13 10.10
CA PRO A 50 -25.05 6.66 10.76
C PRO A 50 -25.92 7.56 9.89
N ARG A 51 -25.35 8.21 8.87
CA ARG A 51 -26.10 9.09 7.96
C ARG A 51 -26.70 8.34 6.76
N GLY A 52 -26.33 7.06 6.56
CA GLY A 52 -26.83 6.22 5.49
C GLY A 52 -26.43 6.68 4.08
N ILE A 53 -27.09 6.06 3.10
CA ILE A 53 -26.92 6.36 1.68
C ILE A 53 -27.81 7.54 1.30
N GLN A 54 -27.24 8.55 0.63
CA GLN A 54 -27.99 9.66 0.06
C GLN A 54 -28.66 9.26 -1.26
N GLN A 55 -27.89 8.62 -2.14
CA GLN A 55 -28.35 8.25 -3.47
C GLN A 55 -27.52 7.08 -4.01
N GLU A 56 -28.12 6.28 -4.89
CA GLU A 56 -27.44 5.23 -5.63
C GLU A 56 -27.61 5.44 -7.13
N TYR A 57 -26.57 5.09 -7.89
CA TYR A 57 -26.56 5.16 -9.34
C TYR A 57 -26.10 3.81 -9.90
N ALA A 58 -26.87 3.27 -10.84
CA ALA A 58 -26.46 2.12 -11.63
C ALA A 58 -26.17 2.59 -13.05
N TYR A 59 -24.95 2.37 -13.53
CA TYR A 59 -24.53 2.72 -14.88
C TYR A 59 -24.47 1.46 -15.75
N GLN A 60 -24.58 1.64 -17.07
CA GLN A 60 -24.36 0.55 -18.01
C GLN A 60 -22.95 -0.03 -17.85
N GLY A 61 -22.80 -1.35 -18.06
CA GLY A 61 -21.49 -2.02 -17.95
C GLY A 61 -21.10 -2.47 -16.54
N GLY A 62 -22.05 -2.61 -15.61
CA GLY A 62 -21.81 -3.23 -14.30
C GLY A 62 -21.11 -2.33 -13.29
N VAL A 63 -21.37 -1.02 -13.36
CA VAL A 63 -20.88 -0.04 -12.39
C VAL A 63 -22.04 0.41 -11.50
N HIS A 64 -21.81 0.35 -10.19
CA HIS A 64 -22.75 0.82 -9.17
C HIS A 64 -22.06 1.83 -8.27
N GLU A 65 -22.69 2.97 -8.03
CA GLU A 65 -22.13 4.02 -7.19
C GLU A 65 -23.07 4.36 -6.04
N PHE A 66 -22.51 4.35 -4.83
CA PHE A 66 -23.15 4.85 -3.63
C PHE A 66 -22.66 6.27 -3.36
N LYS A 67 -23.59 7.22 -3.29
CA LYS A 67 -23.36 8.53 -2.72
C LYS A 67 -23.85 8.52 -1.28
N LEU A 68 -22.95 8.76 -0.34
CA LEU A 68 -23.21 8.69 1.10
C LEU A 68 -23.66 10.06 1.62
N SER A 69 -24.59 10.07 2.56
CA SER A 69 -24.99 11.31 3.23
C SER A 69 -23.85 11.82 4.12
N GLY A 70 -23.46 13.09 3.97
CA GLY A 70 -22.32 13.67 4.68
C GLY A 70 -20.99 13.51 3.93
N LEU A 71 -19.86 13.62 4.65
CA LEU A 71 -18.51 13.65 4.04
C LEU A 71 -17.57 12.62 4.70
N PRO A 72 -17.85 11.31 4.58
CA PRO A 72 -17.09 10.24 5.25
C PRO A 72 -15.61 10.19 4.85
N PHE A 73 -15.27 10.64 3.65
CA PHE A 73 -13.94 10.55 3.06
C PHE A 73 -13.25 11.91 2.88
N ALA A 74 -13.86 13.00 3.36
CA ALA A 74 -13.23 14.30 3.33
C ALA A 74 -12.03 14.38 4.30
N PRO A 75 -10.96 15.12 3.95
CA PRO A 75 -9.89 15.44 4.88
C PRO A 75 -10.42 16.32 6.02
N ASN A 76 -9.67 16.41 7.12
CA ASN A 76 -9.95 17.30 8.26
C ASN A 76 -11.34 17.13 8.90
N SER A 77 -11.95 15.94 8.77
CA SER A 77 -13.22 15.60 9.42
C SER A 77 -13.07 15.46 10.94
N SER A 78 -14.18 15.57 11.68
CA SER A 78 -14.21 15.28 13.11
C SER A 78 -13.78 13.84 13.45
N SER A 79 -13.37 13.63 14.70
CA SER A 79 -13.01 12.30 15.22
C SER A 79 -14.17 11.31 15.08
N SER A 80 -15.41 11.72 15.35
CA SER A 80 -16.60 10.87 15.19
C SER A 80 -16.81 10.41 13.75
N VAL A 81 -16.62 11.30 12.76
CA VAL A 81 -16.69 10.94 11.34
C VAL A 81 -15.51 10.05 10.93
N ALA A 82 -14.33 10.20 11.55
CA ALA A 82 -13.20 9.28 11.34
C ALA A 82 -13.46 7.88 11.88
N ILE A 83 -14.04 7.76 13.07
CA ILE A 83 -14.43 6.48 13.67
C ILE A 83 -15.45 5.78 12.77
N SER A 84 -16.56 6.44 12.42
CA SER A 84 -17.62 5.82 11.61
C SER A 84 -17.15 5.45 10.20
N SER A 85 -16.32 6.30 9.57
CA SER A 85 -15.75 6.01 8.23
C SER A 85 -14.83 4.78 8.24
N ARG A 86 -13.93 4.68 9.22
CA ARG A 86 -13.04 3.51 9.38
C ARG A 86 -13.80 2.25 9.77
N ARG A 87 -14.82 2.37 10.63
CA ARG A 87 -15.70 1.26 11.01
C ARG A 87 -16.44 0.74 9.78
N MET A 88 -17.04 1.63 8.98
CA MET A 88 -17.70 1.25 7.73
C MET A 88 -16.74 0.54 6.77
N ALA A 89 -15.55 1.08 6.53
CA ALA A 89 -14.56 0.45 5.67
C ALA A 89 -14.15 -0.96 6.18
N GLY A 90 -13.87 -1.08 7.48
CA GLY A 90 -13.53 -2.36 8.11
C GLY A 90 -14.67 -3.39 7.99
N CYS A 91 -15.91 -2.98 8.21
CA CYS A 91 -17.09 -3.84 8.05
C CYS A 91 -17.31 -4.25 6.59
N ILE A 92 -17.08 -3.37 5.61
CA ILE A 92 -17.19 -3.71 4.18
C ILE A 92 -16.17 -4.80 3.84
N LEU A 93 -14.90 -4.60 4.21
CA LEU A 93 -13.83 -5.56 3.96
C LEU A 93 -14.10 -6.90 4.65
N GLN A 94 -14.53 -6.88 5.91
CA GLN A 94 -14.84 -8.09 6.66
C GLN A 94 -16.02 -8.85 6.06
N ARG A 95 -17.13 -8.18 5.75
CA ARG A 95 -18.33 -8.85 5.25
C ARG A 95 -18.10 -9.43 3.86
N LEU A 96 -17.40 -8.71 2.99
CA LEU A 96 -16.97 -9.24 1.69
C LEU A 96 -16.05 -10.46 1.87
N HIS A 97 -15.08 -10.40 2.78
CA HIS A 97 -14.19 -11.52 3.07
C HIS A 97 -14.94 -12.77 3.54
N GLN A 98 -15.90 -12.62 4.46
CA GLN A 98 -16.77 -13.71 4.94
C GLN A 98 -17.61 -14.35 3.84
N GLN A 99 -17.90 -13.61 2.76
CA GLN A 99 -18.64 -14.12 1.60
C GLN A 99 -17.70 -14.54 0.46
N GLY A 100 -16.44 -14.84 0.76
CA GLY A 100 -15.47 -15.34 -0.22
C GLY A 100 -14.93 -14.27 -1.17
N CYS A 101 -15.11 -12.98 -0.90
CA CYS A 101 -14.50 -11.90 -1.67
C CYS A 101 -13.20 -11.45 -0.99
N LYS A 102 -12.07 -12.05 -1.38
CA LYS A 102 -10.75 -11.75 -0.81
C LYS A 102 -10.18 -10.47 -1.44
N LEU A 103 -9.75 -9.53 -0.60
CA LEU A 103 -8.97 -8.38 -1.02
C LEU A 103 -7.60 -8.88 -1.51
N LEU A 104 -7.26 -8.60 -2.76
CA LEU A 104 -5.92 -8.88 -3.29
C LEU A 104 -4.97 -7.73 -2.98
N ILE A 105 -5.43 -6.51 -3.21
CA ILE A 105 -4.63 -5.30 -3.00
C ILE A 105 -5.49 -4.04 -2.93
N SER A 106 -4.94 -3.02 -2.29
CA SER A 106 -5.42 -1.64 -2.37
C SER A 106 -4.44 -0.83 -3.19
N CYS A 107 -4.93 -0.01 -4.12
CA CYS A 107 -4.07 0.72 -5.06
C CYS A 107 -4.61 2.14 -5.34
N GLY A 108 -3.71 3.12 -5.39
CA GLY A 108 -3.98 4.47 -5.88
C GLY A 108 -3.98 4.50 -7.40
N LEU A 109 -5.15 4.48 -8.04
CA LEU A 109 -5.29 4.42 -9.51
C LEU A 109 -5.69 5.75 -10.17
N THR A 110 -5.89 6.81 -9.39
CA THR A 110 -6.24 8.15 -9.90
C THR A 110 -5.42 9.22 -9.19
N ARG A 111 -5.11 10.30 -9.92
CA ARG A 111 -4.31 11.43 -9.45
C ARG A 111 -5.02 12.39 -8.49
N THR A 112 -6.35 12.35 -8.41
CA THR A 112 -7.14 13.44 -7.80
C THR A 112 -8.20 12.96 -6.80
N THR A 113 -9.26 12.26 -7.22
CA THR A 113 -10.46 12.07 -6.36
C THR A 113 -10.54 10.73 -5.63
N ASP A 114 -10.03 9.67 -6.23
CA ASP A 114 -10.10 8.34 -5.63
C ASP A 114 -8.96 8.21 -4.64
N LEU A 115 -9.30 7.92 -3.39
CA LEU A 115 -8.34 7.76 -2.32
C LEU A 115 -7.69 6.37 -2.37
N THR A 116 -8.45 5.35 -2.76
CA THR A 116 -7.96 4.00 -2.99
C THR A 116 -8.92 3.20 -3.87
N SER A 117 -8.41 2.19 -4.56
CA SER A 117 -9.18 1.16 -5.27
C SER A 117 -8.87 -0.21 -4.67
N TRP A 118 -9.88 -0.84 -4.07
CA TRP A 118 -9.81 -2.20 -3.57
C TRP A 118 -10.09 -3.20 -4.68
N ILE A 119 -9.12 -4.04 -5.01
CA ILE A 119 -9.28 -5.11 -5.99
C ILE A 119 -9.55 -6.42 -5.27
N PHE A 120 -10.70 -7.02 -5.56
CA PHE A 120 -11.14 -8.27 -4.95
C PHE A 120 -11.10 -9.43 -5.96
N LYS A 121 -10.90 -10.64 -5.42
CA LYS A 121 -11.06 -11.90 -6.12
C LYS A 121 -12.02 -12.80 -5.34
N LYS A 122 -12.97 -13.42 -6.04
CA LYS A 122 -13.80 -14.49 -5.48
C LYS A 122 -12.95 -15.73 -5.21
N VAL A 123 -13.07 -16.25 -3.99
CA VAL A 123 -12.42 -17.45 -3.49
C VAL A 123 -13.46 -18.30 -2.75
N PRO A 124 -13.23 -19.62 -2.59
CA PRO A 124 -14.11 -20.44 -1.77
C PRO A 124 -14.31 -19.85 -0.38
N VAL A 125 -15.56 -19.86 0.08
CA VAL A 125 -15.92 -19.35 1.41
C VAL A 125 -15.25 -20.21 2.47
N ASN A 126 -14.55 -19.57 3.40
CA ASN A 126 -14.10 -20.23 4.61
C ASN A 126 -15.16 -20.02 5.70
N PRO A 127 -15.85 -21.08 6.16
CA PRO A 127 -17.00 -20.96 7.06
C PRO A 127 -16.64 -20.54 8.50
N LEU A 128 -15.35 -20.37 8.81
CA LEU A 128 -14.92 -20.01 10.16
C LEU A 128 -15.36 -18.58 10.51
N SER A 129 -16.12 -18.46 11.60
CA SER A 129 -16.46 -17.16 12.18
C SER A 129 -15.22 -16.52 12.79
N SER A 130 -14.72 -15.45 12.16
CA SER A 130 -13.65 -14.61 12.70
C SER A 130 -14.23 -13.45 13.50
N PRO A 131 -13.56 -12.98 14.58
CA PRO A 131 -13.88 -11.71 15.21
C PRO A 131 -13.82 -10.54 14.20
N PRO A 132 -14.42 -9.38 14.54
CA PRO A 132 -14.30 -8.15 13.76
C PRO A 132 -12.86 -7.83 13.39
N PHE A 133 -12.66 -7.25 12.20
CA PHE A 133 -11.34 -6.75 11.83
C PHE A 133 -10.90 -5.69 12.83
N LEU A 134 -9.66 -5.83 13.31
CA LEU A 134 -8.99 -4.81 14.08
C LEU A 134 -8.50 -3.74 13.11
N VAL A 135 -8.86 -2.48 13.37
CA VAL A 135 -8.55 -1.37 12.48
C VAL A 135 -7.60 -0.40 13.17
N VAL A 136 -6.44 -0.11 12.56
CA VAL A 136 -5.48 0.87 13.08
C VAL A 136 -5.38 2.05 12.12
N GLY A 137 -5.89 3.20 12.55
CA GLY A 137 -5.86 4.43 11.78
C GLY A 137 -4.77 5.40 12.25
N LEU A 138 -3.87 5.77 11.34
CA LEU A 138 -2.91 6.86 11.55
C LEU A 138 -3.66 8.20 11.51
N SER A 139 -3.85 8.84 12.66
CA SER A 139 -4.78 9.94 12.88
C SER A 139 -4.05 11.20 13.30
N SER A 140 -4.49 12.35 12.76
CA SER A 140 -3.74 13.61 12.94
C SER A 140 -2.26 13.42 12.57
N THR A 141 -1.37 14.23 13.13
CA THR A 141 0.09 14.09 13.03
C THR A 141 0.69 13.16 14.09
N ASP A 142 -0.08 12.76 15.10
CA ASP A 142 0.46 12.26 16.37
C ASP A 142 -0.32 11.10 17.03
N SER A 143 -1.42 10.62 16.43
CA SER A 143 -2.33 9.71 17.13
C SER A 143 -2.54 8.40 16.39
N LEU A 144 -2.64 7.29 17.12
CA LEU A 144 -3.20 6.03 16.65
C LEU A 144 -4.64 5.93 17.12
N MET A 145 -5.56 5.69 16.19
CA MET A 145 -6.96 5.40 16.48
C MET A 145 -7.22 3.93 16.15
N ILE A 146 -7.52 3.14 17.17
CA ILE A 146 -7.67 1.69 17.06
C ILE A 146 -9.14 1.34 17.32
N LEU A 147 -9.74 0.60 16.39
CA LEU A 147 -11.12 0.10 16.49
C LEU A 147 -11.11 -1.42 16.63
N ASN A 148 -12.05 -1.96 17.40
CA ASN A 148 -12.27 -3.40 17.59
C ASN A 148 -11.05 -4.15 18.15
N ALA A 149 -10.12 -3.46 18.84
CA ALA A 149 -9.05 -4.15 19.53
C ALA A 149 -9.62 -4.93 20.72
N PRO A 150 -9.36 -6.25 20.83
CA PRO A 150 -9.61 -6.98 22.05
C PRO A 150 -8.83 -6.36 23.21
N THR A 151 -9.44 -6.29 24.40
CA THR A 151 -8.82 -5.69 25.59
C THR A 151 -7.46 -6.30 25.93
N GLN A 152 -7.26 -7.59 25.62
CA GLN A 152 -6.00 -8.31 25.81
C GLN A 152 -4.84 -7.72 25.01
N LEU A 153 -5.11 -7.04 23.88
CA LEU A 153 -4.08 -6.39 23.06
C LEU A 153 -3.72 -4.98 23.56
N HIS A 154 -4.41 -4.43 24.56
CA HIS A 154 -4.13 -3.07 25.02
C HIS A 154 -2.71 -2.92 25.55
N GLN A 155 -2.21 -3.93 26.29
CA GLN A 155 -0.83 -3.93 26.76
C GLN A 155 0.15 -4.05 25.58
N LEU A 156 -0.16 -4.87 24.58
CA LEU A 156 0.65 -4.99 23.36
C LEU A 156 0.86 -3.62 22.70
N PHE A 157 -0.19 -2.80 22.56
CA PHE A 157 -0.03 -1.46 21.98
C PHE A 157 0.86 -0.55 22.83
N ARG A 158 0.82 -0.65 24.17
CA ARG A 158 1.76 0.10 25.04
C ARG A 158 3.20 -0.36 24.78
N ASP A 159 3.41 -1.67 24.75
CA ASP A 159 4.72 -2.27 24.56
C ASP A 159 5.31 -1.92 23.18
N VAL A 160 4.49 -1.96 22.13
CA VAL A 160 4.87 -1.54 20.77
C VAL A 160 5.42 -0.12 20.81
N ILE A 161 4.68 0.83 21.39
CA ILE A 161 5.11 2.23 21.44
C ILE A 161 6.36 2.42 22.31
N GLN A 162 6.42 1.78 23.47
CA GLN A 162 7.59 1.84 24.35
C GLN A 162 8.87 1.31 23.67
N LYS A 163 8.76 0.25 22.85
CA LYS A 163 9.89 -0.32 22.11
C LYS A 163 10.33 0.52 20.91
N SER A 164 9.42 1.28 20.30
CA SER A 164 9.62 1.83 18.95
C SER A 164 9.58 3.36 18.84
N TRP A 165 9.05 4.05 19.85
CA TRP A 165 8.87 5.49 19.83
C TRP A 165 9.49 6.16 21.06
N PRO A 166 10.70 6.74 20.94
CA PRO A 166 11.43 7.30 22.08
C PRO A 166 10.68 8.39 22.85
N ALA A 167 9.86 9.20 22.17
CA ALA A 167 9.10 10.27 22.83
C ALA A 167 7.89 9.75 23.63
N GLY A 168 7.52 8.48 23.46
CA GLY A 168 6.49 7.82 24.24
C GLY A 168 5.06 8.31 24.00
N ILE A 169 4.19 7.96 24.94
CA ILE A 169 2.75 8.24 24.89
C ILE A 169 2.47 9.52 25.65
N GLN A 170 1.80 10.48 25.00
CA GLN A 170 1.32 11.71 25.62
C GLN A 170 -0.03 11.50 26.33
N ASN A 171 -0.96 10.80 25.67
CA ASN A 171 -2.28 10.52 26.22
C ASN A 171 -2.79 9.16 25.75
N TRP A 172 -3.61 8.54 26.58
CA TRP A 172 -4.21 7.24 26.34
C TRP A 172 -5.67 7.25 26.79
N SER A 173 -6.60 6.98 25.88
CA SER A 173 -8.02 6.86 26.23
C SER A 173 -8.69 5.70 25.51
N TYR A 174 -9.64 5.07 26.20
CA TYR A 174 -10.47 4.01 25.63
C TYR A 174 -11.92 4.32 25.97
N ASN A 175 -12.71 4.67 24.95
CA ASN A 175 -14.12 5.01 25.10
C ASN A 175 -14.90 4.41 23.91
N ASP A 176 -16.09 3.88 24.16
CA ASP A 176 -17.01 3.38 23.13
C ASP A 176 -16.38 2.40 22.11
N GLY A 177 -15.49 1.52 22.60
CA GLY A 177 -14.79 0.54 21.77
C GLY A 177 -13.71 1.13 20.86
N VAL A 178 -13.27 2.35 21.15
CA VAL A 178 -12.20 3.06 20.42
C VAL A 178 -11.04 3.33 21.37
N LEU A 179 -9.88 2.76 21.05
CA LEU A 179 -8.62 3.06 21.72
C LEU A 179 -7.90 4.18 20.96
N LEU A 180 -7.72 5.32 21.62
CA LEU A 180 -6.99 6.47 21.09
C LEU A 180 -5.67 6.64 21.86
N ILE A 181 -4.56 6.53 21.13
CA ILE A 181 -3.21 6.69 21.68
C ILE A 181 -2.61 7.94 21.03
N LYS A 182 -2.48 9.01 21.82
CA LYS A 182 -1.79 10.23 21.40
C LYS A 182 -0.31 10.10 21.78
N LEU A 183 0.57 10.23 20.81
CA LEU A 183 2.01 10.12 20.98
C LEU A 183 2.60 11.52 21.18
N SER A 184 3.67 11.62 21.96
CA SER A 184 4.45 12.86 22.02
C SER A 184 5.18 13.04 20.70
N GLY A 185 5.22 14.27 20.17
CA GLY A 185 5.85 14.57 18.87
C GLY A 185 4.90 14.35 17.68
N THR A 186 5.46 14.17 16.48
CA THR A 186 4.68 14.07 15.23
C THR A 186 5.09 12.87 14.36
N PRO A 187 4.87 11.62 14.81
CA PRO A 187 5.26 10.41 14.08
C PRO A 187 4.70 10.29 12.66
N TRP A 188 3.56 10.93 12.37
CA TRP A 188 2.94 10.92 11.03
C TRP A 188 3.29 12.16 10.19
N CYS A 189 4.15 13.03 10.72
CA CYS A 189 4.82 14.10 9.98
C CYS A 189 6.29 14.24 10.45
N PRO A 190 7.08 13.15 10.44
CA PRO A 190 8.31 13.06 11.22
C PRO A 190 9.46 13.85 10.59
N ASN A 191 10.45 14.26 11.40
CA ASN A 191 11.70 14.87 10.96
C ASN A 191 12.92 14.17 11.60
N GLY A 192 14.08 14.24 10.95
CA GLY A 192 15.33 13.69 11.51
C GLY A 192 15.19 12.22 11.94
N SER A 193 15.58 11.90 13.17
CA SER A 193 15.54 10.55 13.73
C SER A 193 14.12 9.96 13.81
N GLU A 194 13.09 10.79 13.97
CA GLU A 194 11.69 10.35 14.02
C GLU A 194 11.25 9.69 12.70
N THR A 195 11.91 10.00 11.58
CA THR A 195 11.61 9.37 10.28
C THR A 195 11.96 7.88 10.26
N VAL A 196 12.86 7.44 11.15
CA VAL A 196 13.15 6.02 11.37
C VAL A 196 12.16 5.45 12.40
N SER A 197 12.07 6.07 13.57
CA SER A 197 11.24 5.58 14.69
C SER A 197 9.76 5.44 14.30
N SER A 198 9.20 6.35 13.50
CA SER A 198 7.82 6.26 12.99
C SER A 198 7.56 5.01 12.15
N LYS A 199 8.55 4.56 11.37
CA LYS A 199 8.47 3.31 10.59
C LYS A 199 8.69 2.09 11.48
N VAL A 200 9.55 2.20 12.49
CA VAL A 200 9.73 1.17 13.52
C VAL A 200 8.41 0.94 14.29
N ILE A 201 7.60 1.96 14.56
CA ILE A 201 6.24 1.77 15.14
C ILE A 201 5.43 0.82 14.28
N LEU A 202 5.35 1.05 12.97
CA LEU A 202 4.54 0.24 12.06
C LEU A 202 5.10 -1.18 11.90
N GLN A 203 6.42 -1.31 11.80
CA GLN A 203 7.09 -2.58 11.72
C GLN A 203 6.83 -3.43 12.98
N THR A 204 7.06 -2.85 14.17
CA THR A 204 6.84 -3.52 15.45
C THR A 204 5.37 -3.82 15.68
N LEU A 205 4.48 -2.91 15.30
CA LEU A 205 3.03 -3.11 15.39
C LEU A 205 2.57 -4.31 14.55
N VAL A 206 2.93 -4.34 13.26
CA VAL A 206 2.55 -5.44 12.35
C VAL A 206 3.15 -6.75 12.82
N ASN A 207 4.37 -6.71 13.36
CA ASN A 207 5.04 -7.87 13.90
C ASN A 207 4.35 -8.45 15.14
N ASP A 208 4.15 -7.62 16.16
CA ASP A 208 3.62 -8.05 17.44
C ASP A 208 2.15 -8.49 17.29
N LEU A 209 1.36 -7.81 16.44
CA LEU A 209 0.02 -8.26 16.08
C LEU A 209 0.05 -9.63 15.38
N TYR A 210 0.96 -9.84 14.42
CA TYR A 210 1.08 -11.14 13.74
C TYR A 210 1.43 -12.27 14.72
N LEU A 211 2.34 -12.03 15.67
CA LEU A 211 2.67 -12.98 16.74
C LEU A 211 1.47 -13.29 17.66
N ASN A 212 0.49 -12.39 17.71
CA ASN A 212 -0.77 -12.55 18.43
C ASN A 212 -1.93 -12.97 17.49
N GLN A 213 -1.60 -13.60 16.35
CA GLN A 213 -2.55 -14.15 15.37
C GLN A 213 -3.39 -13.09 14.63
N TRP A 214 -3.02 -11.82 14.68
CA TRP A 214 -3.64 -10.74 13.92
C TRP A 214 -2.81 -10.45 12.66
N ASN A 215 -3.21 -11.02 11.53
CA ASN A 215 -2.54 -10.84 10.26
C ASN A 215 -2.95 -9.52 9.60
N LEU A 216 -1.99 -8.81 8.99
CA LEU A 216 -2.31 -7.65 8.16
C LEU A 216 -3.07 -8.11 6.92
N TYR A 217 -4.37 -7.78 6.85
CA TYR A 217 -5.25 -8.13 5.74
C TYR A 217 -5.09 -7.17 4.57
N GLY A 218 -4.90 -5.88 4.87
CA GLY A 218 -4.70 -4.84 3.88
C GLY A 218 -4.53 -3.47 4.52
N ASN A 219 -4.24 -2.47 3.69
CA ASN A 219 -4.17 -1.08 4.10
C ASN A 219 -4.90 -0.19 3.08
N SER A 220 -5.27 1.03 3.45
CA SER A 220 -6.01 1.93 2.55
C SER A 220 -5.91 3.39 2.97
N ASN A 221 -5.82 4.28 2.00
CA ASN A 221 -6.15 5.69 2.22
C ASN A 221 -7.68 5.87 2.18
N LEU A 222 -8.26 6.37 3.28
CA LEU A 222 -9.69 6.65 3.41
C LEU A 222 -10.03 8.13 3.51
N LYS A 223 -9.03 9.02 3.69
CA LYS A 223 -9.27 10.47 3.90
C LYS A 223 -8.11 11.35 3.44
N SER A 224 -6.89 10.90 3.68
CA SER A 224 -5.65 11.67 3.60
C SER A 224 -4.51 10.72 3.31
N SER A 225 -3.33 11.22 2.96
CA SER A 225 -2.15 10.41 2.63
C SER A 225 -1.84 9.21 3.54
N ALA A 226 -1.97 9.35 4.88
CA ALA A 226 -1.66 8.24 5.78
C ALA A 226 -2.71 7.09 5.71
N ASN A 227 -2.23 5.87 5.57
CA ASN A 227 -3.07 4.68 5.46
C ASN A 227 -3.77 4.32 6.79
N THR A 228 -4.92 3.67 6.67
CA THR A 228 -5.56 2.87 7.72
C THR A 228 -5.23 1.40 7.45
N LEU A 229 -4.83 0.67 8.49
CA LEU A 229 -4.45 -0.74 8.44
C LEU A 229 -5.60 -1.61 8.96
N PHE A 230 -5.86 -2.73 8.30
CA PHE A 230 -6.88 -3.70 8.67
C PHE A 230 -6.24 -5.03 8.99
N PHE A 231 -6.58 -5.61 10.14
CA PHE A 231 -6.04 -6.88 10.61
C PHE A 231 -7.17 -7.90 10.77
N GLU A 232 -6.96 -9.07 10.18
CA GLU A 232 -7.82 -10.24 10.35
C GLU A 232 -7.25 -11.16 11.44
N TYR A 233 -8.12 -11.78 12.23
CA TYR A 233 -7.68 -12.81 13.15
C TYR A 233 -7.52 -14.13 12.40
N ASN A 234 -6.33 -14.72 12.49
CA ASN A 234 -5.97 -15.96 11.82
C ASN A 234 -5.41 -16.98 12.83
N PRO A 235 -6.25 -17.89 13.35
CA PRO A 235 -5.83 -18.87 14.34
C PRO A 235 -4.82 -19.90 13.80
N SER A 236 -4.68 -20.02 12.48
CA SER A 236 -3.69 -20.91 11.84
C SER A 236 -2.25 -20.38 11.92
N ILE A 237 -2.05 -19.13 12.34
CA ILE A 237 -0.72 -18.64 12.67
C ILE A 237 -0.28 -19.34 13.96
N ALA A 238 0.62 -20.30 13.82
CA ALA A 238 1.16 -21.05 14.95
C ALA A 238 2.07 -20.15 15.80
N PRO A 239 1.77 -19.94 17.09
CA PRO A 239 2.65 -19.19 17.98
C PRO A 239 4.01 -19.90 18.08
N GLY A 240 5.11 -19.18 17.77
CA GLY A 240 6.47 -19.61 18.12
C GLY A 240 7.27 -20.42 17.09
N LEU A 241 6.77 -20.72 15.89
CA LEU A 241 7.52 -21.50 14.89
C LEU A 241 8.58 -20.71 14.12
N ILE A 242 8.41 -19.38 14.00
CA ILE A 242 9.43 -18.45 13.52
C ILE A 242 9.20 -17.16 14.32
N ALA A 243 10.23 -16.62 14.99
CA ALA A 243 10.16 -15.24 15.47
C ALA A 243 9.93 -14.36 14.24
N ALA A 244 8.70 -13.89 14.04
CA ALA A 244 8.39 -13.01 12.93
C ALA A 244 9.40 -11.86 12.98
N SER A 245 10.14 -11.71 11.90
CA SER A 245 11.11 -10.65 11.74
C SER A 245 10.69 -9.87 10.51
N HIS A 246 10.74 -8.56 10.64
CA HIS A 246 10.34 -7.65 9.58
C HIS A 246 11.50 -6.71 9.29
N LEU A 247 11.57 -6.27 8.04
CA LEU A 247 12.43 -5.16 7.63
C LEU A 247 11.61 -4.21 6.78
N THR A 248 12.02 -2.95 6.75
CA THR A 248 11.40 -1.92 5.94
C THR A 248 12.40 -1.34 4.97
N VAL A 249 12.01 -1.27 3.69
CA VAL A 249 12.69 -0.48 2.66
C VAL A 249 11.85 0.77 2.43
N SER A 250 12.33 1.94 2.87
CA SER A 250 11.61 3.21 2.66
C SER A 250 12.27 4.06 1.58
N LEU A 251 11.42 4.69 0.79
CA LEU A 251 11.76 5.62 -0.29
C LEU A 251 11.59 7.04 0.27
N ASN A 252 12.69 7.76 0.48
CA ASN A 252 12.68 9.02 1.24
C ASN A 252 13.23 10.17 0.40
N LYS A 253 12.65 11.36 0.59
CA LYS A 253 13.01 12.56 -0.17
C LYS A 253 12.95 12.26 -1.66
N ASN A 254 13.94 12.70 -2.42
CA ASN A 254 13.99 12.49 -3.87
C ASN A 254 14.90 11.32 -4.27
N ASP A 255 15.86 10.94 -3.43
CA ASP A 255 16.99 10.09 -3.85
C ASP A 255 17.54 9.12 -2.79
N THR A 256 16.85 8.97 -1.66
CA THR A 256 17.36 8.19 -0.53
C THR A 256 16.58 6.88 -0.34
N LEU A 257 17.27 5.75 -0.43
CA LEU A 257 16.75 4.43 -0.05
C LEU A 257 17.21 4.10 1.37
N ARG A 258 16.29 3.80 2.27
CA ARG A 258 16.63 3.49 3.66
C ARG A 258 16.17 2.08 4.04
N LEU A 259 17.05 1.36 4.73
CA LEU A 259 16.85 -0.01 5.17
C LEU A 259 16.78 -0.04 6.70
N ILE A 260 15.60 -0.33 7.24
CA ILE A 260 15.31 -0.35 8.68
C ILE A 260 15.11 -1.81 9.11
N GLY A 261 15.80 -2.22 10.17
CA GLY A 261 15.73 -3.61 10.67
C GLY A 261 16.38 -4.65 9.77
N ILE A 262 17.21 -4.24 8.80
CA ILE A 262 17.88 -5.16 7.89
C ILE A 262 19.05 -5.91 8.58
N PRO A 263 19.21 -7.23 8.36
CA PRO A 263 20.42 -7.95 8.74
C PRO A 263 21.67 -7.35 8.07
N GLN A 264 22.75 -7.18 8.84
CA GLN A 264 23.99 -6.54 8.37
C GLN A 264 24.57 -7.23 7.12
N ASN A 265 24.50 -8.55 7.05
CA ASN A 265 24.98 -9.33 5.91
C ASN A 265 24.19 -9.10 4.60
N LEU A 266 22.99 -8.53 4.66
CA LEU A 266 22.19 -8.21 3.47
C LEU A 266 22.47 -6.81 2.92
N ILE A 267 23.14 -5.94 3.68
CA ILE A 267 23.44 -4.57 3.21
C ILE A 267 24.34 -4.61 1.97
N SER A 268 25.36 -5.48 1.93
CA SER A 268 26.22 -5.66 0.75
C SER A 268 25.47 -6.21 -0.45
N VAL A 269 24.57 -7.16 -0.23
CA VAL A 269 23.73 -7.74 -1.29
C VAL A 269 22.83 -6.67 -1.92
N ILE A 270 22.22 -5.81 -1.09
CA ILE A 270 21.39 -4.70 -1.57
C ILE A 270 22.24 -3.67 -2.30
N ARG A 271 23.45 -3.35 -1.81
CA ARG A 271 24.41 -2.48 -2.50
C ARG A 271 24.74 -2.98 -3.91
N GLU A 272 25.10 -4.26 -4.02
CA GLU A 272 25.41 -4.90 -5.30
C GLU A 272 24.20 -4.89 -6.24
N THR A 273 23.00 -5.15 -5.72
CA THR A 273 21.75 -5.07 -6.49
C THR A 273 21.50 -3.67 -7.03
N ILE A 274 21.69 -2.63 -6.20
CA ILE A 274 21.56 -1.22 -6.62
C ILE A 274 22.58 -0.91 -7.70
N GLN A 275 23.86 -1.26 -7.51
CA GLN A 275 24.92 -0.97 -8.49
C GLN A 275 24.66 -1.65 -9.84
N ALA A 276 24.07 -2.85 -9.83
CA ALA A 276 23.72 -3.57 -11.06
C ALA A 276 22.49 -2.99 -11.79
N CYS A 277 21.53 -2.41 -11.06
CA CYS A 277 20.22 -2.05 -11.60
C CYS A 277 19.97 -0.54 -11.72
N TRP A 278 20.75 0.28 -11.03
CA TRP A 278 20.68 1.73 -11.06
C TRP A 278 21.95 2.30 -11.69
N LEU A 279 21.93 2.48 -13.02
CA LEU A 279 23.10 2.84 -13.83
C LEU A 279 23.79 4.15 -13.39
N ARG A 280 23.08 5.04 -12.69
CA ARG A 280 23.63 6.30 -12.17
C ARG A 280 24.50 6.09 -10.93
N GLY A 281 24.37 4.94 -10.28
CA GLY A 281 25.17 4.53 -9.12
C GLY A 281 24.71 5.11 -7.78
N ILE A 282 25.46 4.74 -6.75
CA ILE A 282 25.30 5.19 -5.37
C ILE A 282 26.20 6.41 -5.16
N GLN A 283 25.63 7.51 -4.68
CA GLN A 283 26.34 8.74 -4.35
C GLN A 283 27.02 8.65 -2.98
N ALA A 284 26.32 8.11 -1.98
CA ALA A 284 26.83 7.97 -0.63
C ALA A 284 26.09 6.87 0.13
N GLU A 285 26.72 6.36 1.19
CA GLU A 285 26.13 5.43 2.13
C GLU A 285 26.46 5.83 3.56
N SER A 286 25.51 5.63 4.47
CA SER A 286 25.73 5.95 5.88
C SER A 286 24.85 5.14 6.81
N ASN A 287 25.31 5.02 8.06
CA ASN A 287 24.40 4.71 9.15
C ASN A 287 23.54 5.94 9.45
N TYR A 288 22.23 5.75 9.58
CA TYR A 288 21.27 6.81 9.85
C TYR A 288 20.33 6.38 10.97
N PHE A 289 20.60 6.81 12.20
CA PHE A 289 19.79 6.51 13.41
C PHE A 289 19.42 5.03 13.55
N GLY A 290 20.39 4.12 13.40
CA GLY A 290 20.17 2.68 13.53
C GLY A 290 19.58 2.00 12.28
N SER A 291 19.42 2.75 11.19
CA SER A 291 19.14 2.23 9.84
C SER A 291 20.35 2.37 8.94
N TRP A 292 20.33 1.71 7.78
CA TRP A 292 21.31 1.92 6.72
C TRP A 292 20.70 2.72 5.58
N GLU A 293 21.41 3.72 5.09
CA GLU A 293 20.92 4.65 4.08
C GLU A 293 21.82 4.64 2.85
N PHE A 294 21.21 4.50 1.67
CA PHE A 294 21.84 4.69 0.37
C PHE A 294 21.30 5.98 -0.25
N LYS A 295 22.19 6.94 -0.51
CA LYS A 295 21.88 8.09 -1.36
C LYS A 295 22.21 7.73 -2.80
N LEU A 296 21.22 7.76 -3.68
CA LEU A 296 21.35 7.40 -5.08
C LEU A 296 21.68 8.63 -5.92
N CYS A 297 22.46 8.47 -6.99
CA CYS A 297 22.66 9.54 -7.95
C CYS A 297 21.36 9.77 -8.75
N GLY A 298 20.93 11.03 -8.88
CA GLY A 298 19.68 11.40 -9.56
C GLY A 298 18.55 11.69 -8.59
N ASN A 299 17.30 11.56 -9.04
CA ASN A 299 16.11 11.78 -8.22
C ASN A 299 15.08 10.65 -8.43
N PRO A 300 15.43 9.38 -8.13
CA PRO A 300 14.61 8.21 -8.44
C PRO A 300 13.18 8.29 -7.89
N TRP A 301 12.96 8.91 -6.73
CA TRP A 301 11.65 9.00 -6.08
C TRP A 301 10.86 10.23 -6.49
N TRP A 302 11.51 11.16 -7.19
CA TRP A 302 10.94 12.38 -7.77
C TRP A 302 11.25 12.46 -9.26
N ALA A 303 11.06 11.35 -9.97
CA ALA A 303 11.46 11.23 -11.37
C ALA A 303 10.27 11.42 -12.31
N SER A 304 10.62 11.73 -13.56
CA SER A 304 9.72 11.70 -14.71
C SER A 304 10.47 11.08 -15.88
N GLY A 305 9.75 10.63 -16.90
CA GLY A 305 10.37 10.06 -18.08
C GLY A 305 11.05 8.71 -17.83
N THR A 306 12.23 8.48 -18.42
CA THR A 306 12.94 7.18 -18.36
C THR A 306 13.50 6.87 -16.99
N GLU A 307 13.94 7.87 -16.23
CA GLU A 307 14.42 7.67 -14.85
C GLU A 307 13.29 7.10 -13.96
N ALA A 308 12.04 7.47 -14.20
CA ALA A 308 10.90 6.92 -13.48
C ALA A 308 10.62 5.43 -13.83
N VAL A 309 11.07 4.97 -15.01
CA VAL A 309 11.07 3.54 -15.39
C VAL A 309 12.18 2.82 -14.65
N ASP A 310 13.38 3.40 -14.63
CA ASP A 310 14.54 2.84 -13.94
C ASP A 310 14.30 2.72 -12.43
N SER A 311 13.57 3.66 -11.81
CA SER A 311 13.21 3.59 -10.39
C SER A 311 12.33 2.38 -10.08
N ARG A 312 11.33 2.13 -10.95
CA ARG A 312 10.42 0.98 -10.80
C ARG A 312 11.14 -0.34 -11.07
N TYR A 313 12.10 -0.32 -12.00
CA TYR A 313 13.00 -1.44 -12.24
C TYR A 313 13.90 -1.73 -11.03
N LEU A 314 14.42 -0.70 -10.36
CA LEU A 314 15.18 -0.87 -9.12
C LEU A 314 14.31 -1.50 -8.03
N ILE A 315 13.08 -1.02 -7.81
CA ILE A 315 12.19 -1.59 -6.79
C ILE A 315 11.86 -3.06 -7.06
N LEU A 316 11.51 -3.44 -8.29
CA LEU A 316 11.24 -4.86 -8.57
C LEU A 316 12.50 -5.73 -8.36
N LYS A 317 13.70 -5.21 -8.64
CA LYS A 317 14.95 -5.95 -8.42
C LYS A 317 15.29 -6.09 -6.94
N LEU A 318 14.98 -5.08 -6.12
CA LEU A 318 15.08 -5.20 -4.66
C LEU A 318 14.09 -6.22 -4.10
N ILE A 319 12.86 -6.29 -4.65
CA ILE A 319 11.88 -7.33 -4.26
C ILE A 319 12.40 -8.73 -4.63
N GLU A 320 12.88 -8.93 -5.86
CA GLU A 320 13.47 -10.22 -6.30
C GLU A 320 14.65 -10.63 -5.43
N CYS A 321 15.57 -9.68 -5.16
CA CYS A 321 16.73 -9.89 -4.29
C CYS A 321 16.29 -10.31 -2.89
N LEU A 322 15.44 -9.54 -2.22
CA LEU A 322 15.00 -9.83 -0.86
C LEU A 322 14.28 -11.19 -0.78
N GLN A 323 13.44 -11.52 -1.76
CA GLN A 323 12.79 -12.83 -1.84
C GLN A 323 13.79 -13.99 -1.95
N GLN A 324 14.86 -13.83 -2.74
CA GLN A 324 15.92 -14.82 -2.85
C GLN A 324 16.63 -15.07 -1.50
N TYR A 325 16.65 -14.09 -0.61
CA TYR A 325 17.22 -14.20 0.73
C TYR A 325 16.17 -14.48 1.83
N GLY A 326 14.97 -14.92 1.44
CA GLY A 326 13.93 -15.32 2.39
C GLY A 326 13.13 -14.16 2.96
N TRP A 327 13.02 -13.03 2.26
CA TRP A 327 12.19 -11.91 2.67
C TRP A 327 11.06 -11.67 1.69
N THR A 328 9.83 -11.89 2.12
CA THR A 328 8.65 -11.67 1.28
C THR A 328 8.00 -10.33 1.63
N ILE A 329 7.71 -9.53 0.61
CA ILE A 329 6.93 -8.30 0.78
C ILE A 329 5.52 -8.62 1.24
N ILE A 330 5.04 -7.92 2.27
CA ILE A 330 3.70 -8.12 2.82
C ILE A 330 2.80 -6.89 2.65
N ALA A 331 3.38 -5.71 2.53
CA ALA A 331 2.64 -4.47 2.31
C ALA A 331 3.54 -3.35 1.80
N SER A 332 2.93 -2.41 1.09
CA SER A 332 3.41 -1.04 0.95
C SER A 332 2.56 -0.14 1.87
N ILE A 333 3.18 0.73 2.67
CA ILE A 333 2.46 1.59 3.62
C ILE A 333 2.88 3.04 3.44
N ASP A 334 1.90 3.91 3.18
CA ASP A 334 2.06 5.36 3.26
C ASP A 334 1.69 5.81 4.66
N SER A 335 2.69 6.23 5.43
CA SER A 335 2.49 6.60 6.84
C SER A 335 2.74 8.06 7.13
N SER A 336 3.36 8.77 6.21
CA SER A 336 3.71 10.18 6.35
C SER A 336 2.69 11.04 5.65
N ARG A 337 2.44 12.22 6.21
CA ARG A 337 1.58 13.23 5.59
C ARG A 337 2.33 14.11 4.60
N LYS A 338 3.64 13.93 4.47
CA LYS A 338 4.49 14.72 3.57
C LYS A 338 4.45 14.17 2.15
N PRO A 339 4.17 15.00 1.12
CA PRO A 339 4.22 14.57 -0.28
C PRO A 339 5.60 14.07 -0.74
N SER A 340 6.66 14.49 -0.04
CA SER A 340 8.05 14.06 -0.30
C SER A 340 8.34 12.64 0.18
N ASP A 341 7.50 12.08 1.05
CA ASP A 341 7.69 10.73 1.57
C ASP A 341 6.87 9.77 0.72
N LYS A 342 7.56 8.81 0.10
CA LYS A 342 6.97 7.77 -0.70
C LYS A 342 6.62 6.56 0.15
N SER A 343 6.09 5.54 -0.51
CA SER A 343 5.73 4.28 0.12
C SER A 343 6.89 3.62 0.87
N SER A 344 6.56 3.01 2.00
CA SER A 344 7.48 2.13 2.75
C SER A 344 7.10 0.68 2.53
N LEU A 345 8.03 -0.08 1.96
CA LEU A 345 7.84 -1.48 1.63
C LEU A 345 8.22 -2.34 2.84
N LEU A 346 7.22 -3.01 3.42
CA LEU A 346 7.38 -3.87 4.58
C LEU A 346 7.55 -5.33 4.12
N PHE A 347 8.63 -5.96 4.59
CA PHE A 347 8.95 -7.34 4.31
C PHE A 347 8.91 -8.15 5.60
N ARG A 348 8.58 -9.44 5.46
CA ARG A 348 8.60 -10.44 6.54
C ARG A 348 9.53 -11.58 6.17
N LEU A 349 10.27 -12.07 7.15
CA LEU A 349 11.07 -13.29 7.01
C LEU A 349 10.16 -14.47 6.61
N SER A 350 10.62 -15.23 5.62
CA SER A 350 9.93 -16.31 4.93
C SER A 350 10.95 -17.28 4.33
N GLN A 351 10.48 -18.25 3.56
CA GLN A 351 11.35 -19.17 2.84
C GLN A 351 11.99 -18.47 1.63
N PRO A 352 13.32 -18.65 1.40
CA PRO A 352 13.99 -18.19 0.20
C PRO A 352 13.29 -18.66 -1.07
N ARG A 353 13.04 -17.73 -2.00
CA ARG A 353 12.37 -18.02 -3.25
C ARG A 353 12.96 -17.19 -4.39
N ARG A 354 13.26 -17.84 -5.51
CA ARG A 354 13.53 -17.19 -6.78
C ARG A 354 12.21 -17.04 -7.54
N SER A 355 11.69 -15.82 -7.62
CA SER A 355 10.49 -15.49 -8.37
C SER A 355 10.77 -14.25 -9.18
N GLN A 356 10.42 -14.27 -10.46
CA GLN A 356 10.52 -13.08 -11.30
C GLN A 356 9.42 -12.09 -10.93
N VAL A 357 9.75 -10.80 -10.95
CA VAL A 357 8.83 -9.70 -10.68
C VAL A 357 8.77 -8.76 -11.88
N PHE A 358 7.57 -8.37 -12.30
CA PHE A 358 7.37 -7.27 -13.24
C PHE A 358 6.43 -6.22 -12.67
N CYS A 359 6.43 -5.04 -13.29
CA CYS A 359 5.65 -3.90 -12.83
C CYS A 359 4.71 -3.39 -13.93
N VAL A 360 3.46 -3.12 -13.55
CA VAL A 360 2.51 -2.32 -14.32
C VAL A 360 2.48 -0.94 -13.67
N SER A 361 2.97 0.08 -14.36
CA SER A 361 2.92 1.46 -13.87
C SER A 361 1.92 2.31 -14.65
N LEU A 362 1.26 3.19 -13.92
CA LEU A 362 0.25 4.09 -14.44
C LEU A 362 0.81 5.52 -14.37
N ASN A 363 0.99 6.12 -15.54
CA ASN A 363 1.81 7.32 -15.70
C ASN A 363 0.99 8.44 -16.34
N GLU A 364 1.27 9.67 -15.91
CA GLU A 364 0.55 10.86 -16.34
C GLU A 364 -0.98 10.63 -16.24
N ASN A 365 -1.76 11.09 -17.23
CA ASN A 365 -3.21 10.84 -17.26
C ASN A 365 -3.63 9.62 -18.07
N ASP A 366 -2.78 9.17 -19.00
CA ASP A 366 -3.19 8.29 -20.10
C ASP A 366 -2.15 7.24 -20.49
N LYS A 367 -1.10 7.01 -19.71
CA LYS A 367 -0.04 6.07 -20.05
C LYS A 367 -0.04 4.87 -19.12
N LEU A 368 0.07 3.67 -19.68
CA LEU A 368 0.35 2.44 -18.95
C LEU A 368 1.68 1.89 -19.44
N ARG A 369 2.57 1.51 -18.53
CA ARG A 369 3.85 0.89 -18.89
C ARG A 369 3.97 -0.50 -18.28
N LEU A 370 4.52 -1.41 -19.08
CA LEU A 370 4.95 -2.73 -18.62
C LEU A 370 6.47 -2.72 -18.47
N VAL A 371 6.97 -2.84 -17.24
CA VAL A 371 8.39 -2.81 -16.89
C VAL A 371 8.84 -4.21 -16.49
N ASN A 372 9.92 -4.72 -17.09
CA ASN A 372 10.46 -6.07 -16.84
C ASN A 372 9.46 -7.23 -17.10
N VAL A 373 8.49 -7.05 -17.99
CA VAL A 373 7.51 -8.09 -18.32
C VAL A 373 8.14 -9.17 -19.23
N PRO A 374 7.97 -10.47 -18.94
CA PRO A 374 8.38 -11.54 -19.85
C PRO A 374 7.64 -11.50 -21.18
N ASP A 375 8.26 -11.91 -22.29
CA ASP A 375 7.67 -11.83 -23.63
C ASP A 375 6.34 -12.61 -23.79
N ASN A 376 6.22 -13.77 -23.15
CA ASN A 376 4.97 -14.54 -23.18
C ASN A 376 3.84 -13.80 -22.45
N ILE A 377 4.15 -13.13 -21.35
CA ILE A 377 3.18 -12.36 -20.55
C ILE A 377 2.89 -11.00 -21.20
N LYS A 378 3.85 -10.42 -21.89
CA LYS A 378 3.70 -9.19 -22.65
C LYS A 378 2.54 -9.27 -23.64
N ARG A 379 2.46 -10.37 -24.40
CA ARG A 379 1.36 -10.63 -25.36
C ARG A 379 0.01 -10.80 -24.66
N VAL A 380 -0.02 -11.43 -23.49
CA VAL A 380 -1.24 -11.58 -22.67
C VAL A 380 -1.74 -10.20 -22.23
N CYS A 381 -0.85 -9.37 -21.67
CA CYS A 381 -1.18 -8.00 -21.27
C CYS A 381 -1.66 -7.16 -22.46
N GLU A 382 -0.97 -7.25 -23.60
CA GLU A 382 -1.34 -6.55 -24.84
C GLU A 382 -2.76 -6.92 -25.30
N GLY A 383 -3.07 -8.22 -25.37
CA GLY A 383 -4.42 -8.69 -25.73
C GLY A 383 -5.50 -8.17 -24.78
N VAL A 384 -5.23 -8.12 -23.48
CA VAL A 384 -6.17 -7.53 -22.49
C VAL A 384 -6.31 -6.03 -22.69
N ILE A 385 -5.22 -5.29 -22.87
CA ILE A 385 -5.24 -3.82 -23.08
C ILE A 385 -6.08 -3.48 -24.32
N HIS A 386 -5.84 -4.16 -25.44
CA HIS A 386 -6.58 -3.89 -26.68
C HIS A 386 -8.05 -4.29 -26.61
N SER A 387 -8.38 -5.39 -25.92
CA SER A 387 -9.76 -5.90 -25.82
C SER A 387 -10.62 -5.20 -24.78
N GLN A 388 -10.04 -4.80 -23.64
CA GLN A 388 -10.80 -4.31 -22.47
C GLN A 388 -10.76 -2.80 -22.29
N TYR A 389 -9.81 -2.12 -22.92
CA TYR A 389 -9.77 -0.66 -22.93
C TYR A 389 -10.51 -0.12 -24.15
N THR A 390 -11.84 -0.03 -24.06
CA THR A 390 -12.71 0.24 -25.23
C THR A 390 -12.55 1.63 -25.85
N LEU A 391 -11.94 2.59 -25.14
CA LEU A 391 -11.57 3.88 -25.75
C LEU A 391 -10.42 3.74 -26.75
N GLY A 392 -9.64 2.65 -26.67
CA GLY A 392 -8.56 2.32 -27.59
C GLY A 392 -7.17 2.83 -27.16
N VAL A 393 -6.16 2.36 -27.87
CA VAL A 393 -4.75 2.71 -27.67
C VAL A 393 -4.32 3.69 -28.76
N LYS A 394 -3.85 4.88 -28.38
CA LYS A 394 -3.34 5.92 -29.30
C LYS A 394 -1.98 5.52 -29.90
N ARG A 395 -1.11 4.93 -29.08
CA ARG A 395 0.28 4.62 -29.45
C ARG A 395 0.84 3.53 -28.55
N VAL A 396 1.63 2.63 -29.14
CA VAL A 396 2.50 1.70 -28.43
C VAL A 396 3.95 2.01 -28.81
N GLN A 397 4.85 2.12 -27.83
CA GLN A 397 6.27 2.39 -28.09
C GLN A 397 7.17 1.79 -27.03
N GLN A 398 8.40 1.45 -27.40
CA GLN A 398 9.45 1.22 -26.41
C GLN A 398 9.79 2.54 -25.71
N TYR A 399 9.83 2.55 -24.38
CA TYR A 399 10.11 3.72 -23.58
C TYR A 399 11.06 3.37 -22.44
N GLY A 400 12.35 3.69 -22.60
CA GLY A 400 13.41 3.14 -21.74
C GLY A 400 13.35 1.61 -21.73
N ASN A 401 13.46 1.00 -20.55
CA ASN A 401 13.35 -0.45 -20.34
C ASN A 401 11.89 -0.93 -20.14
N SER A 402 10.92 -0.25 -20.76
CA SER A 402 9.49 -0.58 -20.66
C SER A 402 8.77 -0.50 -22.00
N LEU A 403 7.65 -1.19 -22.11
CA LEU A 403 6.69 -0.98 -23.20
C LEU A 403 5.60 -0.02 -22.72
N GLU A 404 5.45 1.12 -23.39
CA GLU A 404 4.45 2.14 -23.07
C GLU A 404 3.26 2.07 -24.01
N TYR A 405 2.06 2.05 -23.43
CA TYR A 405 0.78 2.21 -24.09
C TYR A 405 0.22 3.58 -23.73
N LYS A 406 0.10 4.46 -24.72
CA LYS A 406 -0.65 5.71 -24.58
C LYS A 406 -2.10 5.44 -24.96
N LEU A 407 -3.01 5.65 -24.01
CA LEU A 407 -4.42 5.33 -24.10
C LEU A 407 -5.25 6.54 -24.58
N HIS A 408 -6.38 6.30 -25.24
CA HIS A 408 -7.37 7.35 -25.48
C HIS A 408 -8.05 7.76 -24.17
N GLY A 409 -8.48 9.02 -24.06
CA GLY A 409 -9.05 9.54 -22.81
C GLY A 409 -8.02 9.75 -21.70
N TYR A 410 -8.50 9.79 -20.45
CA TYR A 410 -7.72 10.06 -19.23
C TYR A 410 -8.05 9.07 -18.09
N PRO A 411 -7.71 7.78 -18.25
CA PRO A 411 -8.10 6.71 -17.33
C PRO A 411 -7.50 6.82 -15.93
N TRP A 412 -6.42 7.58 -15.78
CA TRP A 412 -5.72 7.78 -14.49
C TRP A 412 -6.02 9.16 -13.88
N ALA A 413 -6.87 9.97 -14.53
CA ALA A 413 -7.37 11.23 -14.01
C ALA A 413 -8.74 11.05 -13.32
N ASP A 414 -9.34 12.15 -12.84
CA ASP A 414 -10.75 12.17 -12.45
C ASP A 414 -11.63 12.48 -13.66
N SER A 415 -11.99 11.41 -14.36
CA SER A 415 -12.90 11.44 -15.50
C SER A 415 -13.77 10.18 -15.49
N LEU A 416 -14.81 10.17 -16.33
CA LEU A 416 -15.57 8.93 -16.60
C LEU A 416 -14.69 7.84 -17.24
N ASP A 417 -13.56 8.22 -17.85
CA ASP A 417 -12.58 7.28 -18.41
C ASP A 417 -11.90 6.46 -17.31
N GLY A 418 -11.90 6.96 -16.07
CA GLY A 418 -11.42 6.23 -14.89
C GLY A 418 -12.10 4.86 -14.74
N LEU A 419 -13.34 4.70 -15.19
CA LEU A 419 -14.04 3.43 -15.23
C LEU A 419 -13.33 2.41 -16.13
N HIS A 420 -12.89 2.83 -17.32
CA HIS A 420 -12.15 1.96 -18.24
C HIS A 420 -10.80 1.57 -17.65
N GLY A 421 -10.14 2.48 -16.92
CA GLY A 421 -8.91 2.18 -16.19
C GLY A 421 -9.07 1.04 -15.18
N ARG A 422 -10.09 1.11 -14.31
CA ARG A 422 -10.33 0.04 -13.31
C ARG A 422 -10.79 -1.26 -13.98
N ASN A 423 -11.64 -1.17 -15.01
CA ASN A 423 -12.04 -2.32 -15.81
C ASN A 423 -10.82 -3.05 -16.39
N LEU A 424 -9.89 -2.30 -17.00
CA LEU A 424 -8.65 -2.82 -17.55
C LEU A 424 -7.80 -3.51 -16.48
N ILE A 425 -7.61 -2.87 -15.32
CA ILE A 425 -6.82 -3.43 -14.22
C ILE A 425 -7.42 -4.74 -13.69
N CYS A 426 -8.75 -4.83 -13.50
CA CYS A 426 -9.39 -6.08 -13.09
C CYS A 426 -9.17 -7.22 -14.10
N HIS A 427 -9.27 -6.93 -15.40
CA HIS A 427 -9.03 -7.93 -16.45
C HIS A 427 -7.56 -8.33 -16.56
N LEU A 428 -6.62 -7.39 -16.34
CA LEU A 428 -5.21 -7.72 -16.24
C LEU A 428 -4.94 -8.67 -15.07
N PHE A 429 -5.51 -8.40 -13.89
CA PHE A 429 -5.37 -9.29 -12.73
C PHE A 429 -5.92 -10.70 -13.00
N HIS A 430 -7.07 -10.80 -13.68
CA HIS A 430 -7.63 -12.07 -14.09
C HIS A 430 -6.71 -12.83 -15.06
N ALA A 431 -6.29 -12.18 -16.16
CA ALA A 431 -5.46 -12.82 -17.18
C ALA A 431 -4.09 -13.24 -16.62
N LEU A 432 -3.48 -12.41 -15.78
CA LEU A 432 -2.21 -12.70 -15.13
C LEU A 432 -2.32 -13.87 -14.15
N ALA A 433 -3.39 -13.96 -13.37
CA ALA A 433 -3.61 -15.08 -12.47
C ALA A 433 -3.74 -16.42 -13.21
N SER A 434 -4.37 -16.44 -14.38
CA SER A 434 -4.44 -17.63 -15.26
C SER A 434 -3.07 -18.06 -15.82
N HIS A 435 -2.05 -17.22 -15.69
CA HIS A 435 -0.67 -17.49 -16.08
C HIS A 435 0.28 -17.58 -14.86
N ASN A 436 -0.26 -17.83 -13.67
CA ASN A 436 0.49 -17.95 -12.41
C ASN A 436 1.21 -16.66 -11.98
N TRP A 437 0.70 -15.50 -12.34
CA TRP A 437 1.20 -14.21 -11.84
C TRP A 437 0.25 -13.65 -10.79
N LYS A 438 0.78 -13.29 -9.62
CA LYS A 438 0.02 -12.70 -8.53
C LYS A 438 0.49 -11.29 -8.22
N PRO A 439 -0.42 -10.36 -7.89
CA PRO A 439 -0.02 -9.06 -7.35
C PRO A 439 0.68 -9.28 -5.99
N VAL A 440 1.75 -8.55 -5.74
CA VAL A 440 2.49 -8.60 -4.47
C VAL A 440 2.46 -7.29 -3.70
N THR A 441 2.45 -6.15 -4.39
CA THR A 441 2.29 -4.83 -3.76
C THR A 441 1.88 -3.76 -4.77
N SER A 442 1.36 -2.64 -4.26
CA SER A 442 1.01 -1.41 -4.96
C SER A 442 1.71 -0.31 -4.20
N ALA A 443 2.56 0.47 -4.86
CA ALA A 443 3.39 1.45 -4.18
C ALA A 443 3.50 2.75 -4.98
N ASP A 444 3.48 3.87 -4.28
CA ASP A 444 3.96 5.14 -4.79
C ASP A 444 5.49 5.10 -4.78
N VAL A 445 6.07 4.89 -5.96
CA VAL A 445 7.51 4.72 -6.15
C VAL A 445 8.18 6.01 -6.57
N SER A 446 7.64 6.64 -7.61
CA SER A 446 8.25 7.79 -8.25
C SER A 446 7.18 8.68 -8.83
N SER A 447 6.99 9.83 -8.21
CA SER A 447 5.97 10.79 -8.58
C SER A 447 6.46 12.20 -8.28
N LYS A 448 6.72 12.96 -9.35
CA LYS A 448 6.80 14.43 -9.28
C LYS A 448 5.40 14.98 -9.01
N TYR A 449 5.31 16.06 -8.23
CA TYR A 449 4.04 16.74 -8.02
C TYR A 449 3.95 17.98 -8.90
N VAL A 450 2.73 18.27 -9.35
CA VAL A 450 2.40 19.53 -9.99
C VAL A 450 1.78 20.44 -8.94
N HIS A 451 2.40 21.59 -8.74
CA HIS A 451 1.87 22.62 -7.86
C HIS A 451 0.73 23.39 -8.52
N GLN A 452 -0.42 23.44 -7.85
CA GLN A 452 -1.55 24.22 -8.29
C GLN A 452 -1.60 25.55 -7.54
N LYS A 453 -1.87 26.66 -8.25
CA LYS A 453 -2.05 27.98 -7.59
C LYS A 453 -3.25 28.00 -6.63
N ASN A 454 -4.35 27.33 -7.00
CA ASN A 454 -5.64 27.36 -6.30
C ASN A 454 -6.24 25.95 -6.12
N GLY A 455 -5.43 24.98 -5.69
CA GLY A 455 -5.89 23.61 -5.49
C GLY A 455 -4.84 22.74 -4.79
N PRO A 456 -5.20 21.52 -4.38
CA PRO A 456 -4.23 20.59 -3.83
C PRO A 456 -3.24 20.17 -4.92
N ASP A 457 -1.98 20.00 -4.53
CA ASP A 457 -0.98 19.38 -5.40
C ASP A 457 -1.40 17.97 -5.79
N TYR A 458 -1.03 17.53 -6.98
CA TYR A 458 -1.27 16.17 -7.45
C TYR A 458 0.00 15.54 -8.00
N PRO A 459 0.15 14.22 -7.85
CA PRO A 459 1.28 13.51 -8.43
C PRO A 459 1.11 13.36 -9.96
N ILE A 460 2.23 13.31 -10.69
CA ILE A 460 2.24 13.05 -12.14
C ILE A 460 1.90 11.60 -12.43
N ASP A 461 2.50 10.68 -11.68
CA ASP A 461 2.22 9.26 -11.76
C ASP A 461 1.35 8.83 -10.57
N VAL A 462 0.66 7.70 -10.70
CA VAL A 462 -0.03 7.08 -9.57
C VAL A 462 0.71 5.79 -9.17
N ASP A 463 0.09 4.94 -8.36
CA ASP A 463 0.74 3.74 -7.87
C ASP A 463 1.24 2.83 -9.00
N SER A 464 2.31 2.10 -8.69
CA SER A 464 2.85 1.03 -9.51
C SER A 464 2.51 -0.31 -8.88
N ILE A 465 1.93 -1.21 -9.68
CA ILE A 465 1.49 -2.53 -9.24
C ILE A 465 2.56 -3.56 -9.64
N PHE A 466 3.08 -4.27 -8.65
CA PHE A 466 4.11 -5.29 -8.84
C PHE A 466 3.48 -6.69 -8.82
N PHE A 467 3.88 -7.52 -9.78
CA PHE A 467 3.44 -8.91 -9.91
C PHE A 467 4.64 -9.85 -9.81
N ALA A 468 4.49 -10.93 -9.04
CA ALA A 468 5.49 -11.97 -8.93
C ALA A 468 4.98 -13.29 -9.53
N PHE A 469 5.87 -14.04 -10.16
CA PHE A 469 5.56 -15.37 -10.68
C PHE A 469 5.40 -16.38 -9.55
N ASP A 470 4.22 -16.99 -9.47
CA ASP A 470 3.88 -17.99 -8.50
C ASP A 470 3.84 -19.42 -9.08
N ALA A 471 5.01 -20.05 -9.21
CA ALA A 471 5.16 -21.46 -9.60
C ALA A 471 4.50 -22.50 -8.68
N THR A 472 3.88 -22.12 -7.55
CA THR A 472 3.27 -23.10 -6.65
C THR A 472 2.10 -23.76 -7.40
N PRO A 473 2.15 -25.09 -7.67
CA PRO A 473 1.05 -25.75 -8.36
C PRO A 473 -0.22 -25.56 -7.53
N VAL A 474 -1.36 -25.38 -8.21
CA VAL A 474 -2.68 -25.44 -7.57
C VAL A 474 -2.86 -26.87 -7.09
N LEU A 475 -2.39 -27.18 -5.88
CA LEU A 475 -2.63 -28.48 -5.27
C LEU A 475 -4.15 -28.61 -5.04
N PRO A 476 -4.76 -29.75 -5.40
CA PRO A 476 -6.11 -30.08 -4.94
C PRO A 476 -6.16 -29.98 -3.41
N PRO A 477 -7.34 -29.69 -2.81
CA PRO A 477 -7.48 -29.48 -1.38
C PRO A 477 -7.34 -30.79 -0.59
N SER A 478 -6.14 -31.35 -0.54
CA SER A 478 -5.72 -32.42 0.35
C SER A 478 -4.26 -32.77 0.04
N GLN A 479 -3.34 -32.18 0.79
CA GLN A 479 -2.06 -32.72 1.27
C GLN A 479 -1.12 -31.55 1.58
N ALA A 480 -1.00 -31.24 2.87
CA ALA A 480 0.00 -30.29 3.36
C ALA A 480 1.41 -30.83 3.04
N PRO A 481 2.33 -30.01 2.50
CA PRO A 481 3.71 -30.43 2.32
C PRO A 481 4.36 -30.74 3.68
N GLN A 482 4.95 -31.93 3.79
CA GLN A 482 5.77 -32.30 4.94
C GLN A 482 6.97 -31.35 5.05
N ALA A 483 7.25 -30.89 6.27
CA ALA A 483 8.37 -30.02 6.57
C ALA A 483 9.69 -30.75 6.29
N TYR A 484 10.43 -30.30 5.28
CA TYR A 484 11.81 -30.72 5.07
C TYR A 484 12.70 -29.99 6.09
N SER A 485 13.30 -30.76 6.98
CA SER A 485 14.37 -30.29 7.87
C SER A 485 15.64 -30.05 7.04
N GLN A 486 15.91 -28.79 6.70
CA GLN A 486 17.27 -28.36 6.36
C GLN A 486 17.84 -27.56 7.53
N GLN A 487 19.05 -27.93 7.93
CA GLN A 487 19.78 -27.38 9.06
C GLN A 487 19.91 -25.86 8.92
N TYR A 488 19.14 -25.13 9.71
CA TYR A 488 19.39 -23.72 9.96
C TYR A 488 20.71 -23.59 10.72
N CYS A 489 21.70 -22.90 10.14
CA CYS A 489 22.75 -22.30 10.95
C CYS A 489 22.06 -21.35 11.94
N GLN A 490 22.21 -21.64 13.24
CA GLN A 490 21.60 -20.81 14.27
C GLN A 490 22.13 -19.37 14.16
N PRO A 491 21.26 -18.35 14.16
CA PRO A 491 21.72 -16.98 14.31
C PRO A 491 22.34 -16.82 15.70
N PRO A 492 23.45 -16.05 15.84
CA PRO A 492 24.03 -15.79 17.15
C PRO A 492 23.02 -15.07 18.06
N PRO A 493 23.10 -15.26 19.38
CA PRO A 493 22.16 -14.64 20.32
C PRO A 493 22.16 -13.12 20.16
N TYR A 494 20.97 -12.56 20.07
CA TYR A 494 20.73 -11.12 20.10
C TYR A 494 21.24 -10.55 21.43
N ASN A 495 22.43 -9.94 21.42
CA ASN A 495 22.81 -9.04 22.50
C ASN A 495 21.97 -7.77 22.35
N SER A 496 21.14 -7.53 23.36
CA SER A 496 20.45 -6.25 23.57
C SER A 496 21.48 -5.12 23.57
N LEU A 497 21.51 -4.31 22.52
CA LEU A 497 22.26 -3.06 22.52
C LEU A 497 21.60 -2.12 23.54
N SER A 498 22.27 -1.91 24.68
CA SER A 498 21.91 -0.92 25.67
C SER A 498 22.19 0.48 25.12
N TRP A 499 21.17 1.35 25.15
CA TRP A 499 21.23 2.75 24.70
C TRP A 499 22.04 3.68 25.63
N GLN A 500 23.09 3.20 26.29
CA GLN A 500 23.65 3.91 27.46
C GLN A 500 24.89 4.77 27.22
N ASN A 501 25.42 4.91 26.00
CA ASN A 501 26.56 5.81 25.77
C ASN A 501 26.42 6.61 24.47
N ILE A 502 25.68 7.71 24.53
CA ILE A 502 25.75 8.79 23.54
C ILE A 502 26.34 10.02 24.27
N PRO A 503 27.45 10.62 23.81
CA PRO A 503 27.97 11.85 24.39
C PRO A 503 26.99 13.02 24.16
N PRO A 504 26.93 14.02 25.06
CA PRO A 504 25.97 15.11 24.97
C PRO A 504 26.19 15.94 23.69
N ILE A 505 25.13 16.10 22.90
CA ILE A 505 25.11 16.96 21.71
C ILE A 505 24.98 18.41 22.19
N ALA A 506 25.91 19.26 21.72
CA ALA A 506 25.90 20.69 21.99
C ALA A 506 24.58 21.36 21.55
N SER A 507 23.98 22.11 22.47
CA SER A 507 22.75 22.87 22.26
C SER A 507 23.01 24.06 21.33
N HIS A 508 22.66 23.94 20.05
CA HIS A 508 22.42 25.11 19.21
C HIS A 508 20.95 25.53 19.33
N SER A 509 20.71 26.54 20.15
CA SER A 509 19.44 27.22 20.30
C SER A 509 19.15 28.07 19.06
N SER A 510 18.41 27.50 18.11
CA SER A 510 17.58 28.29 17.22
C SER A 510 16.37 27.45 16.85
N ALA A 511 15.18 27.94 17.17
CA ALA A 511 13.94 27.31 16.76
C ALA A 511 13.91 27.25 15.22
N PRO A 512 13.58 26.11 14.60
CA PRO A 512 13.45 26.03 13.16
C PRO A 512 12.28 26.93 12.70
N PRO A 513 12.42 27.62 11.54
CA PRO A 513 11.42 28.54 11.04
C PRO A 513 10.13 27.80 10.64
N SER A 514 9.04 28.56 10.57
CA SER A 514 7.71 28.03 10.28
C SER A 514 7.61 27.46 8.85
N TYR A 515 6.62 26.59 8.61
CA TYR A 515 6.37 25.95 7.32
C TYR A 515 6.12 26.96 6.16
N GLU A 516 5.68 28.17 6.47
CA GLU A 516 5.53 29.25 5.48
C GLU A 516 6.87 29.88 5.05
N ASP A 517 7.90 29.81 5.90
CA ASP A 517 9.22 30.40 5.61
C ASP A 517 10.09 29.47 4.75
N SER A 518 9.90 28.16 4.88
CA SER A 518 10.65 27.15 4.13
C SER A 518 10.20 27.00 2.67
N THR A 519 9.01 27.50 2.32
CA THR A 519 8.52 27.54 0.93
C THR A 519 8.97 28.78 0.16
N ARG A 520 9.45 29.84 0.84
CA ARG A 520 9.97 31.05 0.19
C ARG A 520 11.44 30.96 -0.22
N GLN A 521 12.24 30.09 0.40
CA GLN A 521 13.69 30.02 0.15
C GLN A 521 14.13 29.00 -0.91
N GLN A 522 13.22 28.28 -1.57
CA GLN A 522 13.56 27.33 -2.65
C GLN A 522 13.15 27.81 -4.05
N GLY A 523 12.86 29.11 -4.19
CA GLY A 523 12.64 29.75 -5.48
C GLY A 523 13.89 30.47 -5.98
N HIS A 524 14.97 29.74 -6.25
CA HIS A 524 16.04 30.15 -7.17
C HIS A 524 16.77 28.93 -7.75
#